data_AF-A0A8K0WXI7-F1
#
_entry.id   AF-A0A8K0WXI7-F1
#
_cell.length_a   1.000
_cell.length_b   1.000
_cell.length_c   1.000
_cell.angle_alpha   90.00
_cell.angle_beta   90.00
_cell.angle_gamma   90.00
#
_symmetry.space_group_name_H-M   'P 1'
#
loop_
_entity.id
_entity.type
_entity.pdbx_description
1 polymer ?
#
loop_
_entity_poly.entity_id
_entity_poly.type
_entity_poly.pdbx_seq_one_letter_code
_entity_poly.pdbx_strand_id
1 'polypeptide(L)'
;MLSSNLIQLLVAVAPALPASFLDYGVEDIQWEVQAFPGGPLLNLTGTVEQAHDELVRLNPNFTDDFPFQPENSLQARTDFGGSSYNCNTNVWGLASKHEIENGISYLWHWKQCDIGNCGRVSCSGDAAIWWCNDARETKTLASFGSIADGAQFIVDRCTVQRGQWTTVASGQEFHQSSWNVIARQDSC
;
A
#
# COMPACT_ATOMS: atom_id res chain seq x y z
N MET A 1 -24.04 45.31 -0.03
CA MET A 1 -22.96 45.03 -1.01
C MET A 1 -22.41 43.65 -0.65
N LEU A 2 -22.78 42.63 -1.41
CA LEU A 2 -22.44 41.23 -1.15
C LEU A 2 -21.06 40.93 -1.77
N SER A 3 -20.08 40.58 -0.94
CA SER A 3 -18.76 40.11 -1.37
C SER A 3 -18.88 38.69 -1.91
N SER A 4 -18.66 38.51 -3.21
CA SER A 4 -18.61 37.21 -3.88
C SER A 4 -17.22 36.59 -3.68
N ASN A 5 -17.14 35.51 -2.90
CA ASN A 5 -15.94 34.69 -2.79
C ASN A 5 -15.94 33.66 -3.92
N LEU A 6 -15.00 33.77 -4.86
CA LEU A 6 -14.72 32.72 -5.83
C LEU A 6 -14.01 31.57 -5.12
N ILE A 7 -14.67 30.42 -5.02
CA ILE A 7 -14.02 29.15 -4.66
C ILE A 7 -13.31 28.65 -5.93
N GLN A 8 -11.98 28.68 -5.94
CA GLN A 8 -11.20 28.01 -6.98
C GLN A 8 -11.34 26.50 -6.79
N LEU A 9 -12.01 25.84 -7.75
CA LEU A 9 -12.07 24.39 -7.84
C LEU A 9 -10.71 23.88 -8.31
N LEU A 10 -9.93 23.22 -7.44
CA LEU A 10 -8.79 22.43 -7.89
C LEU A 10 -9.33 21.19 -8.62
N VAL A 11 -9.07 21.11 -9.93
CA VAL A 11 -9.29 19.89 -10.70
C VAL A 11 -8.11 18.96 -10.39
N ALA A 12 -8.34 17.88 -9.65
CA ALA A 12 -7.35 16.83 -9.47
C ALA A 12 -7.13 16.12 -10.81
N VAL A 13 -5.90 16.19 -11.32
CA VAL A 13 -5.50 15.38 -12.48
C VAL A 13 -5.19 13.98 -11.96
N ALA A 14 -6.11 13.04 -12.17
CA ALA A 14 -5.84 11.64 -11.87
C ALA A 14 -4.78 11.10 -12.86
N PRO A 15 -3.69 10.48 -12.39
CA PRO A 15 -2.73 9.84 -13.28
C PRO A 15 -3.40 8.71 -14.07
N ALA A 16 -3.00 8.53 -15.33
CA ALA A 16 -3.54 7.49 -16.20
C ALA A 16 -3.16 6.09 -15.68
N LEU A 17 -4.15 5.21 -15.59
CA LEU A 17 -3.96 3.84 -15.10
C LEU A 17 -3.07 3.02 -16.04
N PRO A 18 -2.00 2.36 -15.55
CA PRO A 18 -1.19 1.49 -16.39
C PRO A 18 -1.97 0.25 -16.83
N ALA A 19 -1.64 -0.27 -18.02
CA ALA A 19 -2.41 -1.30 -18.75
C ALA A 19 -2.68 -2.61 -17.98
N SER A 20 -1.95 -2.93 -16.91
CA SER A 20 -2.21 -4.13 -16.09
C SER A 20 -3.40 -3.99 -15.14
N PHE A 21 -4.02 -2.81 -15.03
CA PHE A 21 -5.20 -2.57 -14.20
C PHE A 21 -6.48 -2.39 -15.01
N LEU A 22 -6.46 -2.68 -16.32
CA LEU A 22 -7.60 -2.44 -17.23
C LEU A 22 -8.89 -3.18 -16.84
N ASP A 23 -8.79 -4.23 -16.02
CA ASP A 23 -9.95 -4.99 -15.52
C ASP A 23 -10.39 -4.58 -14.10
N TYR A 24 -9.69 -3.65 -13.45
CA TYR A 24 -10.01 -3.19 -12.09
C TYR A 24 -10.48 -1.74 -12.07
N GLY A 25 -11.57 -1.47 -11.35
CA GLY A 25 -11.82 -0.12 -10.85
C GLY A 25 -10.73 0.22 -9.85
N VAL A 26 -9.86 1.18 -10.14
CA VAL A 26 -8.87 1.65 -9.17
C VAL A 26 -9.52 2.70 -8.30
N GLU A 27 -9.42 2.49 -6.99
CA GLU A 27 -9.95 3.37 -5.96
C GLU A 27 -8.82 3.82 -5.04
N ASP A 28 -8.97 5.03 -4.49
CA ASP A 28 -8.05 5.50 -3.47
C ASP A 28 -8.29 4.72 -2.17
N ILE A 29 -7.19 4.25 -1.57
CA ILE A 29 -7.24 3.54 -0.30
C ILE A 29 -7.62 4.51 0.82
N GLN A 30 -8.52 4.06 1.69
CA GLN A 30 -8.91 4.79 2.90
C GLN A 30 -8.30 4.14 4.14
N TRP A 31 -7.81 4.96 5.06
CA TRP A 31 -7.15 4.53 6.29
C TRP A 31 -7.97 5.01 7.47
N GLU A 32 -8.46 4.09 8.31
CA GLU A 32 -9.10 4.43 9.58
C GLU A 32 -8.05 4.44 10.69
N VAL A 33 -7.66 5.62 11.17
CA VAL A 33 -6.51 5.81 12.07
C VAL A 33 -6.75 6.83 13.17
N GLN A 34 -5.90 6.83 14.20
CA GLN A 34 -5.90 7.85 15.25
C GLN A 34 -4.59 8.62 15.21
N ALA A 35 -4.65 9.96 15.25
CA ALA A 35 -3.45 10.79 15.35
C ALA A 35 -2.90 10.90 16.78
N PHE A 36 -3.73 10.63 17.81
CA PHE A 36 -3.38 10.75 19.23
C PHE A 36 -3.86 9.52 20.00
N PRO A 37 -3.13 9.05 21.04
CA PRO A 37 -3.57 7.93 21.85
C PRO A 37 -4.95 8.17 22.46
N GLY A 38 -5.92 7.29 22.16
CA GLY A 38 -7.30 7.41 22.62
C GLY A 38 -8.10 8.55 21.97
N GLY A 39 -7.56 9.15 20.90
CA GLY A 39 -8.22 10.18 20.12
C GLY A 39 -9.34 9.64 19.21
N PRO A 40 -10.04 10.52 18.49
CA PRO A 40 -11.04 10.10 17.51
C PRO A 40 -10.38 9.35 16.33
N LEU A 41 -11.14 8.46 15.71
CA LEU A 41 -10.76 7.87 14.43
C LEU A 41 -10.89 8.91 13.31
N LEU A 42 -9.93 8.89 12.40
CA LEU A 42 -9.79 9.72 11.21
C LEU A 42 -9.82 8.82 9.99
N ASN A 43 -10.47 9.27 8.94
CA ASN A 43 -10.43 8.61 7.63
C ASN A 43 -9.50 9.40 6.71
N LEU A 44 -8.29 8.88 6.50
CA LEU A 44 -7.32 9.46 5.57
C LEU A 44 -7.42 8.74 4.22
N THR A 45 -7.17 9.44 3.13
CA THR A 45 -7.21 8.87 1.77
C THR A 45 -5.87 9.06 1.10
N GLY A 46 -5.32 8.03 0.48
CA GLY A 46 -4.01 8.06 -0.19
C GLY A 46 -3.16 6.82 0.08
N THR A 47 -1.85 6.92 -0.13
CA THR A 47 -0.91 5.86 0.24
C THR A 47 -0.59 5.87 1.73
N VAL A 48 0.05 4.80 2.22
CA VAL A 48 0.47 4.70 3.62
C VAL A 48 1.49 5.79 4.00
N GLU A 49 2.34 6.22 3.06
CA GLU A 49 3.29 7.32 3.28
C GLU A 49 2.55 8.65 3.44
N GLN A 50 1.57 8.93 2.58
CA GLN A 50 0.76 10.15 2.67
C GLN A 50 -0.07 10.19 3.96
N ALA A 51 -0.64 9.04 4.35
CA ALA A 51 -1.35 8.92 5.61
C ALA A 51 -0.41 9.15 6.80
N HIS A 52 0.80 8.56 6.77
CA HIS A 52 1.82 8.76 7.81
C HIS A 52 2.23 10.23 7.93
N ASP A 53 2.51 10.90 6.82
CA ASP A 53 2.91 12.31 6.80
C ASP A 53 1.82 13.21 7.38
N GLU A 54 0.55 12.94 7.08
CA GLU A 54 -0.58 13.66 7.66
C GLU A 54 -0.69 13.43 9.18
N LEU A 55 -0.47 12.20 9.66
CA LEU A 55 -0.49 11.91 11.09
C LEU A 55 0.66 12.61 11.84
N VAL A 56 1.87 12.63 11.27
CA VAL A 56 3.01 13.37 11.84
C VAL A 56 2.75 14.88 11.81
N ARG A 57 2.09 15.39 10.76
CA ARG A 57 1.70 16.80 10.66
C ARG A 57 0.70 17.18 11.77
N LEU A 58 -0.25 16.30 12.07
CA LEU A 58 -1.25 16.50 13.12
C LEU A 58 -0.66 16.33 14.53
N ASN A 59 0.19 15.33 14.71
CA ASN A 59 0.86 15.00 15.95
C ASN A 59 2.38 14.86 15.71
N PRO A 60 3.17 15.91 15.94
CA PRO A 60 4.63 15.80 15.82
C PRO A 60 5.27 14.77 16.75
N ASN A 61 4.56 14.30 17.79
CA ASN A 61 4.99 13.23 18.69
C ASN A 61 4.48 11.83 18.26
N PHE A 62 3.91 11.70 17.06
CA PHE A 62 3.21 10.50 16.62
C PHE A 62 4.05 9.22 16.78
N THR A 63 5.33 9.26 16.40
CA THR A 63 6.23 8.10 16.52
C THR A 63 6.45 7.64 17.96
N ASP A 64 6.46 8.57 18.92
CA ASP A 64 6.63 8.25 20.35
C ASP A 64 5.31 7.78 20.98
N ASP A 65 4.19 8.36 20.53
CA ASP A 65 2.83 8.02 20.97
C ASP A 65 2.36 6.65 20.42
N PHE A 66 2.83 6.30 19.22
CA PHE A 66 2.55 5.06 18.51
C PHE A 66 3.86 4.36 18.14
N PRO A 67 4.64 3.91 19.13
CA PRO A 67 5.96 3.34 18.90
C PRO A 67 5.84 2.04 18.11
N PHE A 68 6.72 1.87 17.12
CA PHE A 68 6.88 0.62 16.40
C PHE A 68 7.01 -0.53 17.39
N GLN A 69 6.08 -1.47 17.34
CA GLN A 69 6.21 -2.72 18.06
C GLN A 69 6.98 -3.66 17.13
N PRO A 70 8.27 -3.95 17.40
CA PRO A 70 8.98 -4.94 16.61
C PRO A 70 8.24 -6.28 16.74
N GLU A 71 8.03 -6.94 15.59
CA GLU A 71 7.76 -8.37 15.24
C GLU A 71 7.47 -9.45 16.31
N ASN A 72 7.83 -9.23 17.58
CA ASN A 72 7.58 -10.12 18.71
C ASN A 72 6.14 -10.08 19.23
N SER A 73 5.28 -9.18 18.72
CA SER A 73 3.84 -9.38 18.89
C SER A 73 3.42 -10.52 17.97
N LEU A 74 2.87 -11.60 18.51
CA LEU A 74 2.38 -12.79 17.80
C LEU A 74 1.19 -12.44 16.85
N GLN A 75 1.37 -11.51 15.92
CA GLN A 75 0.45 -11.31 14.82
C GLN A 75 0.65 -12.49 13.87
N ALA A 76 -0.41 -13.26 13.68
CA ALA A 76 -0.40 -14.36 12.73
C ALA A 76 -0.10 -13.78 11.35
N ARG A 77 1.01 -14.23 10.75
CA ARG A 77 1.35 -13.92 9.36
C ARG A 77 0.26 -14.45 8.44
N THR A 78 -0.04 -13.70 7.39
CA THR A 78 -0.91 -14.17 6.32
C THR A 78 -0.20 -15.27 5.54
N ASP A 79 -0.82 -16.44 5.45
CA ASP A 79 -0.23 -17.59 4.78
C ASP A 79 -0.50 -17.55 3.28
N PHE A 80 0.58 -17.42 2.50
CA PHE A 80 0.58 -17.51 1.04
C PHE A 80 1.08 -18.88 0.56
N GLY A 81 1.12 -19.87 1.43
CA GLY A 81 1.46 -21.26 1.11
C GLY A 81 0.56 -21.83 0.01
N GLY A 82 1.17 -22.36 -1.05
CA GLY A 82 0.44 -22.98 -2.17
C GLY A 82 -0.21 -22.00 -3.14
N SER A 83 -0.07 -20.69 -2.92
CA SER A 83 -0.52 -19.64 -3.83
C SER A 83 0.31 -19.55 -5.10
N SER A 84 -0.34 -19.16 -6.21
CA SER A 84 0.37 -18.81 -7.45
C SER A 84 1.00 -17.42 -7.33
N TYR A 85 2.15 -17.23 -7.97
CA TYR A 85 2.82 -15.94 -8.07
C TYR A 85 3.52 -15.80 -9.42
N ASN A 86 3.78 -14.55 -9.82
CA ASN A 86 4.36 -14.20 -11.11
C ASN A 86 5.44 -13.12 -10.93
N CYS A 87 6.71 -13.49 -11.13
CA CYS A 87 7.86 -12.60 -11.01
C CYS A 87 8.31 -11.95 -12.34
N ASN A 88 7.45 -11.88 -13.36
CA ASN A 88 7.85 -11.41 -14.68
C ASN A 88 8.13 -9.90 -14.70
N THR A 89 9.41 -9.54 -14.55
CA THR A 89 9.90 -8.14 -14.59
C THR A 89 9.57 -7.40 -15.90
N ASN A 90 9.28 -8.09 -17.01
CA ASN A 90 8.82 -7.42 -18.24
C ASN A 90 7.38 -6.92 -18.14
N VAL A 91 6.58 -7.51 -17.23
CA VAL A 91 5.19 -7.11 -16.96
C VAL A 91 5.14 -6.07 -15.85
N TRP A 92 5.88 -6.31 -14.77
CA TRP A 92 5.83 -5.49 -13.55
C TRP A 92 6.86 -4.36 -13.51
N GLY A 93 7.81 -4.33 -14.45
CA GLY A 93 8.89 -3.34 -14.48
C GLY A 93 9.99 -3.61 -13.45
N LEU A 94 10.85 -2.62 -13.23
CA LEU A 94 12.03 -2.73 -12.37
C LEU A 94 11.86 -1.84 -11.13
N ALA A 95 11.05 -2.30 -10.17
CA ALA A 95 10.88 -1.61 -8.90
C ALA A 95 12.10 -1.79 -7.98
N SER A 96 12.52 -0.70 -7.33
CA SER A 96 13.57 -0.73 -6.32
C SER A 96 13.16 -1.63 -5.16
N LYS A 97 13.97 -2.66 -4.85
CA LYS A 97 13.72 -3.54 -3.69
C LYS A 97 13.66 -2.72 -2.39
N HIS A 98 14.52 -1.73 -2.25
CA HIS A 98 14.60 -0.89 -1.06
C HIS A 98 13.30 -0.12 -0.81
N GLU A 99 12.71 0.47 -1.84
CA GLU A 99 11.46 1.22 -1.70
C GLU A 99 10.28 0.30 -1.36
N ILE A 100 10.24 -0.91 -1.95
CA ILE A 100 9.24 -1.92 -1.58
C ILE A 100 9.40 -2.34 -0.11
N GLU A 101 10.62 -2.57 0.37
CA GLU A 101 10.88 -2.90 1.79
C GLU A 101 10.50 -1.76 2.74
N ASN A 102 10.72 -0.51 2.33
CA ASN A 102 10.26 0.65 3.10
C ASN A 102 8.73 0.69 3.18
N GLY A 103 8.02 0.48 2.06
CA GLY A 103 6.56 0.39 2.01
C GLY A 103 6.01 -0.74 2.88
N ILE A 104 6.63 -1.92 2.87
CA ILE A 104 6.30 -3.06 3.74
C ILE A 104 6.40 -2.64 5.22
N SER A 105 7.49 -1.96 5.58
CA SER A 105 7.69 -1.46 6.94
C SER A 105 6.54 -0.57 7.37
N TYR A 106 6.15 0.42 6.56
CA TYR A 106 4.99 1.26 6.85
C TYR A 106 3.72 0.42 7.05
N LEU A 107 3.38 -0.47 6.12
CA LEU A 107 2.14 -1.25 6.14
C LEU A 107 1.94 -2.13 7.38
N TRP A 108 3.00 -2.69 7.97
CA TRP A 108 2.89 -3.50 9.20
C TRP A 108 2.31 -2.74 10.40
N HIS A 109 2.32 -1.41 10.40
CA HIS A 109 1.88 -0.60 11.53
C HIS A 109 0.37 -0.33 11.57
N TRP A 110 -0.36 -0.63 10.50
CA TRP A 110 -1.69 -0.06 10.27
C TRP A 110 -2.77 -1.14 10.37
N LYS A 111 -3.82 -0.83 11.12
CA LYS A 111 -4.99 -1.70 11.22
C LYS A 111 -5.97 -1.37 10.11
N GLN A 112 -6.64 -2.45 9.68
CA GLN A 112 -7.89 -2.57 8.94
C GLN A 112 -8.22 -1.53 7.85
N CYS A 113 -8.64 -2.04 6.70
CA CYS A 113 -9.37 -1.27 5.72
C CYS A 113 -10.45 -2.15 5.08
N ASP A 114 -11.58 -1.53 4.79
CA ASP A 114 -12.57 -2.05 3.86
C ASP A 114 -12.25 -1.50 2.48
N ILE A 115 -11.65 -2.34 1.63
CA ILE A 115 -11.30 -1.95 0.27
C ILE A 115 -12.23 -2.71 -0.67
N GLY A 116 -12.99 -1.97 -1.49
CA GLY A 116 -13.95 -2.53 -2.43
C GLY A 116 -13.29 -3.16 -3.65
N ASN A 117 -12.26 -2.48 -4.19
CA ASN A 117 -11.60 -2.84 -5.46
C ASN A 117 -10.06 -2.80 -5.36
N CYS A 118 -9.32 -2.50 -6.43
CA CYS A 118 -7.88 -2.33 -6.36
C CYS A 118 -7.49 -0.94 -5.88
N GLY A 119 -6.41 -0.85 -5.10
CA GLY A 119 -5.83 0.45 -4.77
C GLY A 119 -4.34 0.38 -4.48
N ARG A 120 -3.67 1.50 -4.73
CA ARG A 120 -2.24 1.68 -4.46
C ARG A 120 -2.05 1.97 -2.99
N VAL A 121 -1.45 1.03 -2.26
CA VAL A 121 -1.28 1.12 -0.82
C VAL A 121 0.03 1.80 -0.42
N SER A 122 1.06 1.74 -1.26
CA SER A 122 2.36 2.39 -1.06
C SER A 122 2.92 2.82 -2.40
N CYS A 123 3.59 3.98 -2.43
CA CYS A 123 4.33 4.46 -3.60
C CYS A 123 5.49 5.35 -3.17
N SER A 124 6.73 4.95 -3.47
CA SER A 124 7.93 5.76 -3.28
C SER A 124 8.98 5.41 -4.33
N GLY A 125 9.73 6.41 -4.82
CA GLY A 125 10.90 6.21 -5.67
C GLY A 125 10.64 5.34 -6.92
N ASP A 126 9.51 5.59 -7.61
CA ASP A 126 8.99 4.82 -8.74
C ASP A 126 8.69 3.33 -8.47
N ALA A 127 8.48 2.96 -7.21
CA ALA A 127 8.10 1.62 -6.78
C ALA A 127 6.79 1.67 -5.98
N ALA A 128 5.83 0.85 -6.37
CA ALA A 128 4.52 0.81 -5.74
C ALA A 128 4.13 -0.60 -5.29
N ILE A 129 3.41 -0.65 -4.17
CA ILE A 129 2.69 -1.82 -3.69
C ILE A 129 1.21 -1.55 -3.90
N TRP A 130 0.53 -2.52 -4.49
CA TRP A 130 -0.89 -2.51 -4.76
C TRP A 130 -1.56 -3.67 -4.07
N TRP A 131 -2.78 -3.44 -3.63
CA TRP A 131 -3.69 -4.48 -3.19
C TRP A 131 -4.90 -4.52 -4.11
N CYS A 132 -5.36 -5.72 -4.44
CA CYS A 132 -6.44 -5.94 -5.37
C CYS A 132 -7.45 -6.96 -4.86
N ASN A 133 -8.71 -6.56 -4.79
CA ASN A 133 -9.83 -7.46 -4.52
C ASN A 133 -10.25 -8.21 -5.79
N ASP A 134 -10.14 -9.54 -5.80
CA ASP A 134 -10.64 -10.38 -6.89
C ASP A 134 -12.03 -10.96 -6.58
N ALA A 135 -12.56 -10.71 -5.37
CA ALA A 135 -13.89 -11.12 -4.97
C ALA A 135 -14.97 -10.20 -5.56
N ARG A 136 -16.22 -10.69 -5.63
CA ARG A 136 -17.37 -9.91 -6.08
C ARG A 136 -17.92 -8.95 -5.02
N GLU A 137 -17.46 -9.09 -3.79
CA GLU A 137 -17.93 -8.36 -2.62
C GLU A 137 -16.76 -7.63 -1.97
N THR A 138 -17.05 -6.52 -1.29
CA THR A 138 -16.05 -5.76 -0.51
C THR A 138 -15.34 -6.69 0.46
N LYS A 139 -14.02 -6.51 0.57
CA LYS A 139 -13.21 -7.36 1.43
C LYS A 139 -12.56 -6.55 2.54
N THR A 140 -12.79 -7.03 3.76
CA THR A 140 -12.10 -6.53 4.95
C THR A 140 -10.87 -7.41 5.20
N LEU A 141 -9.70 -6.78 5.27
CA LEU A 141 -8.50 -7.44 5.78
C LEU A 141 -8.39 -7.22 7.29
N ALA A 142 -7.77 -8.18 7.98
CA ALA A 142 -7.51 -8.07 9.42
C ALA A 142 -6.57 -6.88 9.73
N SER A 143 -5.59 -6.63 8.86
CA SER A 143 -4.71 -5.47 8.90
C SER A 143 -4.03 -5.25 7.56
N PHE A 144 -3.39 -4.09 7.40
CA PHE A 144 -2.46 -3.86 6.28
C PHE A 144 -1.21 -4.74 6.37
N GLY A 145 -0.95 -5.33 7.54
CA GLY A 145 0.06 -6.36 7.72
C GLY A 145 -0.14 -7.56 6.79
N SER A 146 -1.38 -7.91 6.43
CA SER A 146 -1.62 -8.95 5.41
C SER A 146 -1.10 -8.57 4.03
N ILE A 147 -1.15 -7.28 3.67
CA ILE A 147 -0.64 -6.77 2.40
C ILE A 147 0.89 -6.72 2.45
N ALA A 148 1.44 -6.29 3.59
CA ALA A 148 2.87 -6.30 3.87
C ALA A 148 3.46 -7.72 3.76
N ASP A 149 2.77 -8.73 4.28
CA ASP A 149 3.20 -10.13 4.17
C ASP A 149 3.23 -10.61 2.70
N GLY A 150 2.25 -10.21 1.87
CA GLY A 150 2.23 -10.53 0.44
C GLY A 150 3.33 -9.79 -0.35
N ALA A 151 3.58 -8.53 -0.01
CA ALA A 151 4.70 -7.77 -0.57
C ALA A 151 6.06 -8.36 -0.16
N GLN A 152 6.22 -8.79 1.10
CA GLN A 152 7.41 -9.49 1.57
C GLN A 152 7.60 -10.82 0.83
N PHE A 153 6.52 -11.58 0.57
CA PHE A 153 6.58 -12.77 -0.25
C PHE A 153 7.15 -12.47 -1.65
N ILE A 154 6.72 -11.37 -2.28
CA ILE A 154 7.24 -10.94 -3.57
C ILE A 154 8.72 -10.55 -3.47
N VAL A 155 9.14 -9.83 -2.42
CA VAL A 155 10.56 -9.54 -2.19
C VAL A 155 11.37 -10.83 -2.07
N ASP A 156 10.91 -11.79 -1.29
CA ASP A 156 11.62 -13.05 -1.03
C ASP A 156 11.73 -13.96 -2.26
N ARG A 157 10.73 -13.92 -3.16
CA ARG A 157 10.63 -14.83 -4.32
C ARG A 157 10.99 -14.19 -5.65
N CYS A 158 10.78 -12.89 -5.79
CA CYS A 158 10.90 -12.17 -7.05
C CYS A 158 12.03 -11.13 -7.06
N THR A 159 12.93 -11.14 -6.08
CA THR A 159 14.13 -10.31 -6.12
C THR A 159 15.08 -10.77 -7.22
N VAL A 160 15.53 -9.83 -8.04
CA VAL A 160 16.56 -10.03 -9.07
C VAL A 160 17.71 -9.05 -8.83
N GLN A 161 18.93 -9.55 -8.85
CA GLN A 161 20.12 -8.70 -8.82
C GLN A 161 20.43 -8.13 -10.22
N ARG A 162 20.57 -6.81 -10.31
CA ARG A 162 20.89 -6.07 -11.53
C ARG A 162 22.23 -5.36 -11.35
N GLY A 163 23.29 -6.00 -11.83
CA GLY A 163 24.65 -5.48 -11.62
C GLY A 163 25.11 -5.61 -10.17
N GLN A 164 26.17 -4.90 -9.82
CA GLN A 164 26.87 -5.11 -8.55
C GLN A 164 26.11 -4.57 -7.33
N TRP A 165 25.28 -3.53 -7.51
CA TRP A 165 24.69 -2.76 -6.40
C TRP A 165 23.18 -2.56 -6.46
N THR A 166 22.53 -2.94 -7.56
CA THR A 166 21.08 -2.72 -7.71
C THR A 166 20.33 -4.04 -7.53
N THR A 167 19.33 -4.02 -6.66
CA THR A 167 18.37 -5.12 -6.50
C THR A 167 16.98 -4.58 -6.79
N VAL A 168 16.24 -5.35 -7.57
CA VAL A 168 14.86 -5.03 -7.91
C VAL A 168 13.95 -6.14 -7.39
N ALA A 169 12.76 -5.78 -6.94
CA ALA A 169 11.75 -6.72 -6.52
C ALA A 169 10.42 -6.32 -7.15
N SER A 170 9.88 -7.19 -8.00
CA SER A 170 8.61 -6.93 -8.67
C SER A 170 7.91 -8.24 -8.98
N GLY A 171 6.61 -8.28 -8.77
CA GLY A 171 5.83 -9.49 -8.94
C GLY A 171 4.38 -9.27 -8.54
N GLN A 172 3.60 -10.32 -8.74
CA GLN A 172 2.25 -10.45 -8.23
C GLN A 172 2.15 -11.78 -7.49
N GLU A 173 1.49 -11.78 -6.34
CA GLU A 173 1.14 -12.99 -5.62
C GLU A 173 -0.37 -13.00 -5.33
N PHE A 174 -0.99 -14.17 -5.40
CA PHE A 174 -2.43 -14.34 -5.20
C PHE A 174 -2.73 -15.01 -3.87
N HIS A 175 -3.64 -14.46 -3.08
CA HIS A 175 -4.14 -15.12 -1.89
C HIS A 175 -5.31 -16.07 -2.21
N GLN A 176 -5.39 -17.20 -1.49
CA GLN A 176 -6.44 -18.22 -1.70
C GLN A 176 -7.86 -17.69 -1.45
N SER A 177 -8.00 -16.58 -0.71
CA SER A 177 -9.28 -15.92 -0.46
C SER A 177 -9.64 -14.81 -1.46
N SER A 178 -9.19 -14.92 -2.72
CA SER A 178 -9.62 -14.06 -3.84
C SER A 178 -9.23 -12.58 -3.68
N TRP A 179 -7.95 -12.34 -3.43
CA TRP A 179 -7.32 -11.02 -3.52
C TRP A 179 -5.83 -11.23 -3.83
N ASN A 180 -5.13 -10.19 -4.24
CA ASN A 180 -3.72 -10.29 -4.60
C ASN A 180 -2.92 -9.04 -4.21
N VAL A 181 -1.60 -9.22 -4.10
CA VAL A 181 -0.64 -8.13 -3.93
C VAL A 181 0.21 -8.02 -5.18
N ILE A 182 0.48 -6.79 -5.61
CA ILE A 182 1.37 -6.50 -6.74
C ILE A 182 2.45 -5.52 -6.26
N ALA A 183 3.71 -5.89 -6.40
CA ALA A 183 4.84 -4.98 -6.29
C ALA A 183 5.38 -4.69 -7.69
N ARG A 184 5.42 -3.43 -8.09
CA ARG A 184 5.74 -3.05 -9.47
C ARG A 184 6.40 -1.69 -9.56
N GLN A 185 7.04 -1.43 -10.69
CA GLN A 185 7.42 -0.08 -11.06
C GLN A 185 6.16 0.71 -11.41
N ASP A 186 6.07 1.93 -10.89
CA ASP A 186 4.93 2.82 -11.07
C ASP A 186 5.32 4.26 -10.75
N SER A 187 4.67 5.26 -11.35
CA SER A 187 4.99 6.67 -11.07
C SER A 187 4.38 7.08 -9.74
N CYS A 188 5.27 7.58 -8.87
CA CYS A 188 4.95 8.33 -7.66
C CYS A 188 5.26 9.82 -7.93
#